data_AF-A0A0G0NBE2-F1
#
_entry.id   AF-A0A0G0NBE2-F1
#
_cell.length_a   1.000
_cell.length_b   1.000
_cell.length_c   1.000
_cell.angle_alpha   90.00
_cell.angle_beta   90.00
_cell.angle_gamma   90.00
#
_symmetry.space_group_name_H-M   'P 1'
#
loop_
_entity.id
_entity.type
_entity.pdbx_description
1 polymer ?
#
loop_
_entity_poly.entity_id
_entity_poly.type
_entity_poly.pdbx_seq_one_letter_code
_entity_poly.pdbx_strand_id
1 'polypeptide(L)'
;MATRDDQDLRNIKNLIEVTIDERIESKGLVTKDDIKHLPTKDEFYSETAKIYKKLDNLETEVKLSSNRVSEHSDDLEKLKDIHPDFRHAAI
;
A
#
# COMPACT_ATOMS: atom_id res chain seq x y z
N MET A 1 10.21 60.19 23.20
CA MET A 1 9.74 59.23 22.18
C MET A 1 10.34 57.89 22.55
N ALA A 2 9.54 56.86 22.82
CA ALA A 2 10.07 55.53 23.07
C ALA A 2 10.61 54.95 21.77
N THR A 3 11.92 54.78 21.67
CA THR A 3 12.57 54.08 20.57
C THR A 3 12.45 52.59 20.84
N ARG A 4 11.72 51.86 19.99
CA ARG A 4 11.71 50.39 20.02
C ARG A 4 13.14 49.89 19.84
N ASP A 5 13.59 49.08 20.77
CA ASP A 5 14.88 48.41 20.67
C ASP A 5 14.75 47.14 19.81
N ASP A 6 15.85 46.66 19.23
CA ASP A 6 15.88 45.42 18.45
C ASP A 6 15.42 44.21 19.28
N GLN A 7 15.60 44.27 20.61
CA GLN A 7 15.10 43.28 21.54
C GLN A 7 13.57 43.22 21.57
N ASP A 8 12.89 44.37 21.49
CA ASP A 8 11.42 44.42 21.47
C ASP A 8 10.87 43.75 20.20
N LEU A 9 11.55 43.96 19.06
CA LEU A 9 11.17 43.33 17.79
C LEU A 9 11.33 41.80 17.84
N ARG A 10 12.41 41.30 18.45
CA ARG A 10 12.62 39.86 18.66
C ARG A 10 11.55 39.24 19.55
N ASN A 11 11.24 39.90 20.67
CA ASN A 11 10.22 39.43 21.60
C ASN A 11 8.84 39.34 20.93
N ILE A 12 8.48 40.35 20.12
CA ILE A 12 7.23 40.35 19.35
C ILE A 12 7.21 39.21 18.32
N LYS A 13 8.32 38.97 17.62
CA LYS A 13 8.42 37.89 16.63
C LYS A 13 8.20 36.52 17.27
N ASN A 14 8.86 36.26 18.40
CA ASN A 14 8.74 35.00 19.13
C ASN A 14 7.32 34.79 19.65
N LEU A 15 6.66 35.84 20.16
CA LEU A 15 5.28 35.75 20.61
C LEU A 15 4.32 35.40 19.45
N ILE A 16 4.52 36.00 18.29
CA ILE A 16 3.73 35.70 17.08
C ILE A 16 3.93 34.25 16.66
N GLU A 17 5.17 33.75 16.66
CA GLU A 17 5.50 32.36 16.32
C GLU A 17 4.76 31.37 17.22
N VAL A 18 4.90 31.52 18.55
CA VAL A 18 4.18 30.69 19.53
C VAL A 18 2.66 30.75 19.33
N THR A 19 2.11 31.96 19.11
CA THR A 19 0.67 32.13 18.91
C THR A 19 0.19 31.44 17.61
N ILE A 20 1.01 31.43 16.56
CA ILE A 20 0.69 30.75 15.30
C ILE A 20 0.72 29.24 15.50
N ASP A 21 1.75 28.71 16.18
CA ASP A 21 1.90 27.28 16.45
C ASP A 21 0.72 26.74 17.30
N GLU A 22 0.36 27.44 18.39
CA GLU A 22 -0.81 27.10 19.20
C GLU A 22 -2.12 27.10 18.37
N ARG A 23 -2.22 28.01 17.39
CA ARG A 23 -3.39 28.09 16.52
C ARG A 23 -3.40 26.98 15.47
N ILE A 24 -2.24 26.54 14.98
CA ILE A 24 -2.07 25.41 14.08
C ILE A 24 -2.51 24.13 14.80
N GLU A 25 -2.01 23.91 16.02
CA GLU A 25 -2.37 22.75 16.84
C GLU A 25 -3.85 22.74 17.22
N SER A 26 -4.37 23.85 17.77
CA SER A 26 -5.77 23.92 18.23
C SER A 26 -6.81 23.74 17.11
N LYS A 27 -6.46 24.11 15.88
CA LYS A 27 -7.30 23.94 14.70
C LYS A 27 -7.02 22.65 13.93
N GLY A 28 -6.03 21.86 14.35
CA GLY A 28 -5.59 20.66 13.62
C GLY A 28 -5.15 20.97 12.19
N LEU A 29 -4.49 22.11 11.97
CA LEU A 29 -3.97 22.46 10.66
C LEU A 29 -2.76 21.58 10.34
N VAL A 30 -2.70 21.12 9.09
CA VAL A 30 -1.61 20.28 8.61
C VAL A 30 -0.49 21.18 8.06
N THR A 31 0.72 20.95 8.52
CA THR A 31 1.93 21.66 8.09
C THR A 31 2.68 20.89 7.01
N LYS A 32 3.70 21.52 6.41
CA LYS A 32 4.58 20.83 5.46
C LYS A 32 5.35 19.67 6.10
N ASP A 33 5.69 19.80 7.38
CA ASP A 33 6.39 18.75 8.11
C ASP A 33 5.53 17.50 8.31
N ASP A 34 4.21 17.66 8.43
CA ASP A 34 3.28 16.55 8.60
C ASP A 34 3.12 15.75 7.30
N ILE A 35 3.18 16.40 6.14
CA ILE A 35 3.00 15.76 4.83
C ILE A 35 4.31 15.34 4.17
N LYS A 36 5.48 15.59 4.76
CA LYS A 36 6.77 15.29 4.13
C LYS A 36 7.01 13.79 3.89
N HIS A 37 6.29 12.94 4.60
CA HIS A 37 6.34 11.49 4.45
C HIS A 37 5.24 10.95 3.53
N LEU A 38 4.32 11.81 3.07
CA LEU A 38 3.34 11.40 2.08
C LEU A 38 4.02 11.30 0.72
N PRO A 39 3.71 10.25 -0.06
CA PRO A 39 4.22 10.13 -1.41
C PRO A 39 3.71 11.29 -2.26
N THR A 40 4.53 11.71 -3.21
CA THR A 40 4.07 12.60 -4.26
C THR A 40 2.98 11.91 -5.10
N LYS A 41 2.21 12.73 -5.82
CA LYS A 41 1.18 12.25 -6.74
C LYS A 41 1.74 11.20 -7.72
N ASP A 42 2.91 11.46 -8.29
CA ASP A 42 3.52 10.60 -9.29
C ASP A 42 4.05 9.29 -8.69
N GLU A 43 4.65 9.34 -7.49
CA GLU A 43 5.06 8.13 -6.76
C GLU A 43 3.86 7.25 -6.42
N PHE A 44 2.77 7.85 -5.94
CA PHE A 44 1.54 7.13 -5.64
C PHE A 44 1.00 6.40 -6.87
N TYR A 45 0.89 7.07 -8.02
CA TYR A 45 0.43 6.43 -9.25
C TYR A 45 1.38 5.36 -9.76
N SER A 46 2.69 5.58 -9.67
CA SER A 46 3.71 4.61 -10.08
C SER A 46 3.63 3.32 -9.26
N GLU A 47 3.58 3.43 -7.93
CA GLU A 47 3.44 2.26 -7.05
C GLU A 47 2.10 1.55 -7.25
N THR A 48 1.02 2.32 -7.40
CA THR A 48 -0.31 1.77 -7.69
C THR A 48 -0.33 0.98 -9.00
N ALA A 49 0.30 1.50 -10.06
CA ALA A 49 0.41 0.80 -11.34
C ALA A 49 1.23 -0.49 -11.23
N LYS A 50 2.30 -0.51 -10.42
CA LYS A 50 3.07 -1.73 -10.14
C LYS A 50 2.23 -2.77 -9.41
N ILE A 51 1.40 -2.36 -8.45
CA ILE A 51 0.49 -3.26 -7.72
C ILE A 51 -0.51 -3.89 -8.68
N TYR A 52 -1.16 -3.11 -9.55
CA TYR A 52 -2.11 -3.64 -10.53
C TYR A 52 -1.45 -4.64 -11.48
N LYS A 53 -0.25 -4.32 -12.00
CA LYS A 53 0.50 -5.26 -12.84
C LYS A 53 0.82 -6.57 -12.14
N LYS A 54 1.19 -6.52 -10.85
CA LYS A 54 1.42 -7.74 -10.05
C LYS A 54 0.12 -8.54 -9.86
N LEU A 55 -1.00 -7.86 -9.67
CA LEU A 55 -2.31 -8.50 -9.51
C LEU A 55 -2.74 -9.23 -10.78
N ASP A 56 -2.59 -8.61 -11.95
CA ASP A 56 -2.87 -9.24 -13.26
C ASP A 56 -2.00 -10.49 -13.49
N ASN A 57 -0.72 -10.40 -13.14
CA ASN A 57 0.20 -11.53 -13.23
C ASN A 57 -0.24 -12.68 -12.31
N LEU A 58 -0.60 -12.39 -11.07
CA LEU A 58 -1.10 -13.37 -10.11
C LEU A 58 -2.40 -14.02 -10.58
N GLU A 59 -3.33 -13.24 -11.14
CA GLU A 59 -4.58 -13.78 -11.68
C GLU A 59 -4.31 -14.76 -12.82
N THR A 60 -3.36 -14.41 -13.70
CA THR A 60 -2.94 -15.28 -14.80
C THR A 60 -2.31 -16.58 -14.28
N GLU A 61 -1.43 -16.48 -13.28
CA GLU A 61 -0.79 -17.64 -12.65
C GLU A 61 -1.82 -18.55 -11.97
N VAL A 62 -2.79 -17.99 -11.26
CA VAL A 62 -3.89 -18.73 -10.63
C VAL A 62 -4.73 -19.46 -11.68
N LYS A 63 -5.07 -18.81 -12.79
CA LYS A 63 -5.80 -19.45 -13.89
C LYS A 63 -5.02 -20.63 -14.48
N LEU A 64 -3.73 -20.45 -14.75
CA LEU A 64 -2.87 -21.51 -15.26
C LEU A 64 -2.75 -22.67 -14.27
N SER A 65 -2.56 -22.36 -12.98
CA SER A 65 -2.48 -23.37 -11.92
C SER A 65 -3.79 -24.14 -11.78
N SER A 66 -4.93 -23.45 -11.78
CA SER A 66 -6.26 -24.06 -11.70
C SER A 66 -6.51 -25.04 -12.85
N ASN A 67 -6.12 -24.66 -14.07
CA ASN A 67 -6.26 -25.55 -15.23
C ASN A 67 -5.41 -26.82 -15.06
N ARG A 68 -4.14 -26.67 -14.62
CA ARG A 68 -3.25 -27.82 -14.41
C ARG A 68 -3.74 -28.75 -13.29
N VAL A 69 -4.28 -28.19 -12.21
CA VAL A 69 -4.87 -28.98 -11.12
C VAL A 69 -6.11 -29.73 -11.60
N SER A 70 -6.94 -29.12 -12.44
CA SER A 70 -8.10 -29.78 -13.05
C SER A 70 -7.67 -30.97 -13.91
N GLU A 71 -6.71 -30.77 -14.82
CA GLU A 71 -6.17 -31.84 -15.67
C GLU A 71 -5.61 -33.01 -14.85
N HIS A 72 -4.82 -32.70 -13.81
CA HIS A 72 -4.29 -33.73 -12.91
C HIS A 72 -5.38 -34.45 -12.11
N SER A 73 -6.46 -33.77 -11.75
CA SER A 73 -7.58 -34.39 -11.04
C SER A 73 -8.30 -35.40 -11.93
N ASP A 74 -8.57 -35.03 -13.18
CA ASP A 74 -9.20 -35.91 -14.18
C ASP A 74 -8.33 -37.14 -14.48
N ASP A 75 -7.01 -36.95 -14.60
CA ASP A 75 -6.09 -38.06 -14.84
C ASP A 75 -5.95 -38.99 -13.63
N LEU A 76 -5.98 -38.44 -12.40
CA LEU A 76 -6.03 -39.24 -11.19
C LEU A 76 -7.34 -40.03 -11.06
N GLU A 77 -8.46 -39.47 -11.51
CA GLU A 77 -9.74 -40.17 -11.55
C GLU A 77 -9.69 -41.35 -12.53
N LYS A 78 -9.22 -41.12 -13.77
CA LYS A 78 -9.01 -42.20 -14.75
C LYS A 78 -8.07 -43.29 -14.21
N LEU A 79 -6.99 -42.90 -13.54
CA LEU A 79 -6.05 -43.84 -12.91
C LEU A 79 -6.70 -44.67 -11.81
N LYS A 80 -7.57 -44.06 -10.98
CA LYS A 80 -8.34 -44.78 -9.95
C LYS A 80 -9.33 -45.77 -10.56
N ASP A 81 -9.96 -45.41 -11.68
CA ASP A 81 -10.91 -46.30 -12.37
C ASP A 81 -10.24 -47.55 -12.94
N ILE A 82 -9.03 -47.42 -13.50
CA ILE A 82 -8.27 -48.56 -14.04
C ILE A 82 -7.46 -49.31 -12.96
N HIS A 83 -7.19 -48.68 -11.81
CA HIS A 83 -6.42 -49.25 -10.70
C HIS A 83 -7.09 -49.08 -9.32
N PRO A 84 -8.26 -49.67 -9.07
CA PRO A 84 -8.81 -49.72 -7.71
C PRO A 84 -7.84 -50.48 -6.79
N ASP A 85 -7.46 -49.86 -5.67
CA ASP A 85 -6.56 -50.42 -4.65
C ASP A 85 -5.17 -50.87 -5.16
N PHE A 86 -4.59 -50.13 -6.12
CA PHE A 86 -3.29 -50.44 -6.75
C PHE A 86 -3.26 -51.77 -7.52
N ARG A 87 -4.42 -52.32 -7.86
CA ARG A 87 -4.55 -53.53 -8.68
C ARG A 87 -5.27 -53.15 -9.96
N HIS A 88 -4.83 -53.67 -11.11
CA HIS A 88 -5.56 -53.46 -12.36
C HIS A 88 -6.99 -53.99 -12.18
N ALA A 89 -8.00 -53.19 -12.55
CA ALA A 89 -9.36 -53.68 -12.65
C ALA A 89 -9.35 -54.89 -13.60
N ALA A 90 -9.72 -56.06 -13.08
CA ALA A 90 -9.74 -57.29 -13.87
C ALA A 90 -10.71 -57.11 -15.04
N ILE A 91 -10.19 -57.21 -16.27
CA ILE A 91 -10.96 -57.25 -17.53
C ILE A 91 -11.79 -58.54 -17.55
#